data_AF-A0A2D7XFD1-F1
#
_entry.id   AF-A0A2D7XFD1-F1
#
_cell.length_a   1.000
_cell.length_b   1.000
_cell.length_c   1.000
_cell.angle_alpha   90.00
_cell.angle_beta   90.00
_cell.angle_gamma   90.00
#
_symmetry.space_group_name_H-M   'P 1'
#
loop_
_entity.id
_entity.type
_entity.pdbx_description
1 polymer ?
#
loop_
_entity_poly.entity_id
_entity_poly.type
_entity_poly.pdbx_seq_one_letter_code
_entity_poly.pdbx_strand_id
1 'polypeptide(L)'
;MPNVEVISLDIVEKYKPTICVDILEWDYKQYPVGYFQTIWASPECKVFSQLQYGLLGRKGGFENREKLIEAQKEHSKFILKTIEIIKYFQPKTWFIENPMYSKIWEYIPEDLDYKNIDVSYCKFGFKYKKNTRIITNKKVLENCLCRKKNGVFECNGKSKHDTTIGHLGSQGQGLLERYSIPQKLFNYLFCEMC
;
A
#
# COMPACT_ATOMS: atom_id res chain seq x y z
N MET A 1 11.28 9.21 15.02
CA MET A 1 10.44 8.90 16.18
C MET A 1 11.30 8.13 17.16
N PRO A 2 11.85 8.77 18.20
CA PRO A 2 12.48 8.02 19.28
C PRO A 2 11.39 7.24 20.02
N ASN A 3 11.64 5.97 20.35
CA ASN A 3 10.79 5.06 21.15
C ASN A 3 9.51 4.51 20.47
N VAL A 4 9.64 3.87 19.31
CA VAL A 4 8.57 3.06 18.72
C VAL A 4 8.95 1.58 18.79
N GLU A 5 8.12 0.77 19.42
CA GLU A 5 8.18 -0.68 19.31
C GLU A 5 7.42 -1.12 18.05
N VAL A 6 8.03 -2.01 17.26
CA VAL A 6 7.44 -2.49 15.99
C VAL A 6 7.24 -4.00 16.07
N ILE A 7 5.99 -4.41 15.86
CA ILE A 7 5.62 -5.80 15.59
C ILE A 7 5.22 -5.86 14.11
N SER A 8 5.95 -6.65 13.32
CA SER A 8 5.65 -6.86 11.90
C SER A 8 5.06 -8.26 11.67
N LEU A 9 4.13 -8.34 10.73
CA LEU A 9 3.50 -9.58 10.27
C LEU A 9 3.77 -9.72 8.77
N ASP A 10 4.36 -10.85 8.36
CA ASP A 10 4.54 -11.21 6.95
C ASP A 10 4.62 -12.74 6.82
N ILE A 11 4.25 -13.30 5.68
CA ILE A 11 4.42 -14.72 5.38
C ILE A 11 5.85 -15.02 4.88
N VAL A 12 6.59 -13.99 4.44
CA VAL A 12 7.90 -14.12 3.81
C VAL A 12 9.03 -13.98 4.83
N GLU A 13 9.51 -15.13 5.31
CA GLU A 13 10.58 -15.25 6.33
C GLU A 13 11.85 -14.44 6.03
N LYS A 14 12.22 -14.27 4.75
CA LYS A 14 13.45 -13.56 4.36
C LYS A 14 13.50 -12.10 4.84
N TYR A 15 12.34 -11.49 5.12
CA TYR A 15 12.25 -10.13 5.65
C TYR A 15 12.30 -10.08 7.19
N LYS A 16 12.39 -11.23 7.85
CA LYS A 16 12.49 -11.40 9.31
C LYS A 16 11.38 -10.65 10.07
N PRO A 17 10.09 -10.90 9.76
CA PRO A 17 9.00 -10.26 10.50
C PRO A 17 8.99 -10.76 11.95
N THR A 18 8.44 -9.96 12.88
CA THR A 18 8.25 -10.38 14.28
C THR A 18 7.33 -11.60 14.37
N ILE A 19 6.32 -11.65 13.50
CA ILE A 19 5.34 -12.73 13.37
C ILE A 19 5.40 -13.22 11.92
N CYS A 20 5.91 -14.44 11.71
CA CYS A 20 6.07 -15.02 10.37
C CYS A 20 4.96 -16.05 10.08
N VAL A 21 3.78 -15.59 9.65
CA VAL A 21 2.61 -16.44 9.40
C VAL A 21 1.70 -15.82 8.34
N ASP A 22 0.87 -16.64 7.69
CA ASP A 22 -0.23 -16.13 6.87
C ASP A 22 -1.21 -15.34 7.76
N ILE A 23 -1.63 -14.15 7.30
CA ILE A 23 -2.59 -13.29 7.99
C ILE A 23 -3.94 -13.99 8.27
N LEU A 24 -4.30 -14.99 7.45
CA LEU A 24 -5.53 -15.77 7.65
C LEU A 24 -5.43 -16.75 8.82
N GLU A 25 -4.20 -17.16 9.18
CA GLU A 25 -3.91 -18.13 10.25
C GLU A 25 -3.39 -17.44 11.53
N TRP A 26 -3.10 -16.14 11.48
CA TRP A 26 -2.60 -15.42 12.65
C TRP A 26 -3.66 -15.30 13.74
N ASP A 27 -3.37 -15.84 14.93
CA ASP A 27 -4.18 -15.59 16.13
C ASP A 27 -3.91 -14.20 16.71
N TYR A 28 -4.40 -13.16 16.05
CA TYR A 28 -4.19 -11.78 16.47
C TYR A 28 -4.87 -11.44 17.81
N LYS A 29 -5.85 -12.23 18.26
CA LYS A 29 -6.57 -12.02 19.53
C LYS A 29 -5.74 -12.37 20.77
N GLN A 30 -4.55 -12.93 20.58
CA GLN A 30 -3.53 -13.02 21.64
C GLN A 30 -3.15 -11.64 22.21
N TYR A 31 -3.34 -10.56 21.43
CA TYR A 31 -3.18 -9.19 21.87
C TYR A 31 -4.55 -8.57 22.18
N PRO A 32 -4.71 -7.82 23.28
CA PRO A 32 -5.99 -7.20 23.62
C PRO A 32 -6.35 -6.03 22.68
N VAL A 33 -7.63 -5.64 22.67
CA VAL A 33 -8.10 -4.40 22.04
C VAL A 33 -7.29 -3.21 22.56
N GLY A 34 -6.90 -2.29 21.68
CA GLY A 34 -6.09 -1.11 22.03
C GLY A 34 -4.59 -1.37 22.21
N TYR A 35 -4.12 -2.61 22.05
CA TYR A 35 -2.70 -2.95 22.17
C TYR A 35 -1.82 -2.16 21.18
N PHE A 36 -2.24 -2.07 19.92
CA PHE A 36 -1.55 -1.30 18.89
C PHE A 36 -2.07 0.13 18.81
N GLN A 37 -1.21 1.13 19.04
CA GLN A 37 -1.59 2.54 18.86
C GLN A 37 -1.68 2.91 17.38
N THR A 38 -0.88 2.26 16.53
CA THR A 38 -0.92 2.45 15.08
C THR A 38 -0.81 1.14 14.32
N ILE A 39 -1.64 0.99 13.28
CA ILE A 39 -1.55 -0.12 12.33
C ILE A 39 -1.23 0.42 10.94
N TRP A 40 -0.19 -0.11 10.30
CA TRP A 40 0.05 0.07 8.88
C TRP A 40 -0.14 -1.25 8.17
N ALA A 41 -0.95 -1.28 7.12
CA ALA A 41 -1.18 -2.46 6.31
C ALA A 41 -0.95 -2.15 4.82
N SER A 42 -0.30 -3.07 4.13
CA SER A 42 -0.15 -3.07 2.68
C SER A 42 -0.58 -4.44 2.13
N PRO A 43 -1.90 -4.73 2.07
CA PRO A 43 -2.40 -6.03 1.65
C PRO A 43 -1.93 -6.43 0.25
N GLU A 44 -1.80 -7.74 0.02
CA GLU A 44 -1.40 -8.32 -1.27
C GLU A 44 -2.24 -7.74 -2.42
N CYS A 45 -1.56 -7.27 -3.47
CA CYS A 45 -2.17 -6.57 -4.60
C CYS A 45 -1.93 -7.23 -5.95
N LYS A 46 -1.21 -8.36 -6.03
CA LYS A 46 -0.77 -9.00 -7.28
C LYS A 46 -1.91 -9.25 -8.25
N VAL A 47 -3.01 -9.86 -7.78
CA VAL A 47 -4.20 -10.15 -8.61
C VAL A 47 -5.09 -8.91 -8.81
N PHE A 48 -4.91 -7.89 -7.97
CA PHE A 48 -5.64 -6.62 -8.03
C PHE A 48 -4.92 -5.55 -8.88
N SER A 49 -3.73 -5.85 -9.37
CA SER A 49 -2.95 -4.93 -10.19
C SER A 49 -3.59 -4.72 -11.56
N GLN A 50 -3.64 -3.47 -12.01
CA GLN A 50 -4.10 -3.12 -13.37
C GLN A 50 -3.26 -3.79 -14.47
N LEU A 51 -2.00 -4.14 -14.17
CA LEU A 51 -1.15 -4.85 -15.11
C LEU A 51 -1.70 -6.23 -15.49
N GLN A 52 -2.51 -6.86 -14.63
CA GLN A 52 -3.12 -8.17 -14.92
C GLN A 52 -4.03 -8.12 -16.15
N TYR A 53 -4.74 -7.01 -16.37
CA TYR A 53 -5.59 -6.84 -17.55
C TYR A 53 -4.80 -6.77 -18.87
N GLY A 54 -3.57 -6.26 -18.82
CA GLY A 54 -2.67 -6.26 -19.98
C GLY A 54 -2.01 -7.60 -20.26
N LEU A 55 -2.08 -8.54 -19.31
CA LEU A 55 -1.51 -9.89 -19.41
C LEU A 55 -2.55 -10.96 -19.79
N LEU A 56 -3.82 -10.59 -19.97
CA LEU A 56 -4.87 -11.54 -20.34
C LEU A 56 -4.52 -12.29 -21.64
N GLY A 57 -4.67 -13.61 -21.62
CA GLY A 57 -4.34 -14.50 -22.74
C GLY A 57 -2.84 -14.64 -23.04
N ARG A 58 -1.96 -14.08 -22.19
CA ARG A 58 -0.50 -14.18 -22.35
C ARG A 58 0.09 -15.19 -21.37
N LYS A 59 1.26 -15.74 -21.71
CA LYS A 59 2.02 -16.63 -20.82
C LYS A 59 2.28 -15.95 -19.48
N GLY A 60 1.83 -16.56 -18.38
CA GLY A 60 1.97 -16.04 -17.02
C GLY A 60 0.88 -15.05 -16.58
N GLY A 61 -0.10 -14.75 -17.45
CA GLY A 61 -1.31 -14.01 -17.10
C GLY A 61 -2.53 -14.93 -16.94
N PHE A 62 -3.66 -14.33 -16.60
CA PHE A 62 -4.95 -15.03 -16.56
C PHE A 62 -5.46 -15.30 -17.99
N GLU A 63 -6.22 -16.39 -18.15
CA GLU A 63 -6.80 -16.77 -19.45
C GLU A 63 -7.68 -15.66 -20.02
N ASN A 64 -8.60 -15.16 -19.21
CA ASN A 64 -9.58 -14.16 -19.59
C ASN A 64 -9.95 -13.28 -18.38
N ARG A 65 -10.83 -12.31 -18.63
CA ARG A 65 -11.25 -11.33 -17.62
C ARG A 65 -12.06 -12.01 -16.51
N GLU A 66 -12.87 -13.00 -16.83
CA GLU A 66 -13.68 -13.73 -15.86
C GLU A 66 -12.80 -14.42 -14.81
N LYS A 67 -11.74 -15.13 -15.24
CA LYS A 67 -10.78 -15.80 -14.35
C LYS A 67 -10.00 -14.83 -13.47
N LEU A 68 -9.64 -13.65 -13.99
CA LEU A 68 -9.03 -12.61 -13.18
C LEU A 68 -9.98 -12.11 -12.09
N ILE A 69 -11.26 -11.87 -12.43
CA ILE A 69 -12.27 -11.42 -11.47
C ILE A 69 -12.55 -12.50 -10.41
N GLU A 70 -12.61 -13.77 -10.81
CA GLU A 70 -12.75 -14.91 -9.88
C GLU A 70 -11.62 -14.92 -8.85
N ALA A 71 -10.37 -14.79 -9.31
CA ALA A 71 -9.21 -14.70 -8.43
C ALA A 71 -9.24 -13.45 -7.53
N GLN A 72 -9.67 -12.29 -8.05
CA GLN A 72 -9.82 -11.08 -7.21
C GLN A 72 -10.84 -11.29 -6.09
N LYS A 73 -11.97 -11.95 -6.37
CA LYS A 73 -12.97 -12.28 -5.36
C LYS A 73 -12.40 -13.24 -4.33
N GLU A 74 -11.72 -14.31 -4.75
CA GLU A 74 -11.10 -15.27 -3.83
C GLU A 74 -10.06 -14.60 -2.93
N HIS A 75 -9.21 -13.75 -3.49
CA HIS A 75 -8.15 -13.06 -2.76
C HIS A 75 -8.64 -11.87 -1.94
N SER A 76 -9.91 -11.46 -2.08
CA SER A 76 -10.49 -10.37 -1.26
C SER A 76 -10.45 -10.68 0.24
N LYS A 77 -10.39 -11.97 0.61
CA LYS A 77 -10.24 -12.45 1.99
C LYS A 77 -9.06 -11.80 2.73
N PHE A 78 -7.95 -11.48 2.06
CA PHE A 78 -6.80 -10.82 2.68
C PHE A 78 -7.08 -9.36 3.05
N ILE A 79 -7.86 -8.66 2.21
CA ILE A 79 -8.31 -7.28 2.45
C ILE A 79 -9.31 -7.28 3.61
N LEU A 80 -10.29 -8.18 3.57
CA LEU A 80 -11.30 -8.31 4.61
C LEU A 80 -10.69 -8.68 5.96
N LYS A 81 -9.73 -9.61 5.99
CA LYS A 81 -9.00 -9.97 7.22
C LYS A 81 -8.17 -8.80 7.76
N THR A 82 -7.52 -8.02 6.90
CA THR A 82 -6.82 -6.79 7.30
C THR A 82 -7.76 -5.82 8.03
N ILE A 83 -8.97 -5.63 7.48
CA ILE A 83 -9.97 -4.71 8.04
C ILE A 83 -10.57 -5.27 9.33
N GLU A 84 -10.82 -6.58 9.40
CA GLU A 84 -11.25 -7.28 10.62
C GLU A 84 -10.24 -7.07 11.77
N ILE A 85 -8.94 -7.22 11.49
CA ILE A 85 -7.87 -6.99 12.45
C ILE A 85 -7.86 -5.52 12.93
N ILE A 86 -7.98 -4.56 12.01
CA ILE A 86 -8.05 -3.13 12.36
C ILE A 86 -9.29 -2.84 13.22
N LYS A 87 -10.47 -3.37 12.86
CA LYS A 87 -11.72 -3.21 13.62
C LYS A 87 -11.60 -3.81 15.02
N TYR A 88 -10.94 -4.97 15.17
CA TYR A 88 -10.70 -5.58 16.47
C TYR A 88 -9.79 -4.72 17.35
N PHE A 89 -8.63 -4.30 16.84
CA PHE A 89 -7.65 -3.58 17.65
C PHE A 89 -8.04 -2.15 17.98
N GLN A 90 -8.91 -1.52 17.18
CA GLN A 90 -9.32 -0.12 17.36
C GLN A 90 -8.13 0.83 17.60
N PRO A 91 -7.08 0.82 16.74
CA PRO A 91 -5.91 1.64 16.96
C PRO A 91 -6.26 3.14 16.86
N LYS A 92 -5.54 4.00 17.59
CA LYS A 92 -5.68 5.46 17.49
C LYS A 92 -5.52 5.92 16.04
N THR A 93 -4.61 5.32 15.28
CA THR A 93 -4.43 5.62 13.86
C THR A 93 -4.21 4.35 13.06
N TRP A 94 -4.75 4.26 11.85
CA TRP A 94 -4.44 3.17 10.94
C TRP A 94 -4.32 3.62 9.50
N PHE A 95 -3.57 2.88 8.70
CA PHE A 95 -3.35 3.13 7.28
C PHE A 95 -3.44 1.82 6.49
N ILE A 96 -4.17 1.83 5.38
CA ILE A 96 -4.12 0.77 4.36
C ILE A 96 -3.58 1.40 3.07
N GLU A 97 -2.42 0.94 2.61
CA GLU A 97 -1.71 1.46 1.43
C GLU A 97 -1.76 0.48 0.26
N ASN A 98 -1.94 1.01 -0.95
CA ASN A 98 -1.82 0.26 -2.19
C ASN A 98 -1.60 1.21 -3.39
N PRO A 99 -1.18 0.73 -4.57
CA PRO A 99 -1.26 1.52 -5.79
C PRO A 99 -2.63 2.16 -6.01
N MET A 100 -2.63 3.42 -6.48
CA MET A 100 -3.84 4.26 -6.55
C MET A 100 -4.98 3.66 -7.38
N TYR A 101 -4.64 2.90 -8.43
CA TYR A 101 -5.60 2.26 -9.33
C TYR A 101 -5.81 0.76 -9.04
N SER A 102 -5.32 0.25 -7.91
CA SER A 102 -5.51 -1.15 -7.53
C SER A 102 -6.99 -1.51 -7.42
N LYS A 103 -7.34 -2.75 -7.78
CA LYS A 103 -8.70 -3.28 -7.60
C LYS A 103 -9.05 -3.59 -6.14
N ILE A 104 -8.09 -3.53 -5.21
CA ILE A 104 -8.40 -3.74 -3.78
C ILE A 104 -9.44 -2.74 -3.26
N TRP A 105 -9.51 -1.54 -3.84
CA TRP A 105 -10.40 -0.47 -3.40
C TRP A 105 -11.88 -0.80 -3.62
N GLU A 106 -12.19 -1.77 -4.47
CA GLU A 106 -13.56 -2.27 -4.72
C GLU A 106 -14.03 -3.27 -3.64
N TYR A 107 -13.13 -3.70 -2.76
CA TYR A 107 -13.39 -4.69 -1.70
C TYR A 107 -13.32 -4.10 -0.29
N ILE A 108 -13.23 -2.77 -0.17
CA ILE A 108 -13.31 -2.07 1.11
C ILE A 108 -14.80 -2.05 1.54
N PRO A 109 -15.16 -2.55 2.73
CA PRO A 109 -16.52 -2.48 3.24
C PRO A 109 -17.03 -1.04 3.32
N GLU A 110 -18.29 -0.84 2.93
CA GLU A 110 -18.95 0.47 2.92
C GLU A 110 -19.12 1.06 4.33
N ASP A 111 -19.16 0.20 5.36
CA ASP A 111 -19.31 0.59 6.76
C ASP A 111 -18.00 1.07 7.42
N LEU A 112 -16.86 0.99 6.71
CA LEU A 112 -15.60 1.47 7.22
C LEU A 112 -15.53 3.00 7.11
N ASP A 113 -15.48 3.71 8.23
CA ASP A 113 -15.30 5.17 8.21
C ASP A 113 -13.83 5.56 7.96
N TYR A 114 -13.52 6.05 6.76
CA TYR A 114 -12.16 6.40 6.36
C TYR A 114 -12.07 7.69 5.55
N LYS A 115 -10.86 8.24 5.46
CA LYS A 115 -10.44 9.30 4.54
C LYS A 115 -9.55 8.66 3.48
N ASN A 116 -9.81 9.00 2.22
CA ASN A 116 -8.94 8.68 1.11
C ASN A 116 -7.92 9.79 0.91
N ILE A 117 -6.65 9.41 0.77
CA ILE A 117 -5.60 10.30 0.26
C ILE A 117 -4.83 9.64 -0.87
N ASP A 118 -4.56 10.42 -1.91
CA ASP A 118 -3.78 10.02 -3.07
C ASP A 118 -2.45 10.77 -3.07
N VAL A 119 -1.35 10.03 -3.15
CA VAL A 119 0.02 10.55 -3.07
C VAL A 119 0.88 10.04 -4.23
N SER A 120 1.86 10.85 -4.65
CA SER A 120 2.89 10.41 -5.59
C SER A 120 4.24 10.35 -4.88
N TYR A 121 4.88 9.17 -4.82
CA TYR A 121 6.16 9.00 -4.10
C TYR A 121 7.27 9.96 -4.57
N CYS A 122 7.25 10.41 -5.83
CA CYS A 122 8.21 11.40 -6.32
C CYS A 122 8.11 12.77 -5.63
N LYS A 123 6.95 13.14 -5.06
CA LYS A 123 6.84 14.34 -4.21
C LYS A 123 7.51 14.17 -2.84
N PHE A 124 7.82 12.93 -2.48
CA PHE A 124 8.43 12.54 -1.21
C PHE A 124 9.88 12.06 -1.38
N GLY A 125 10.53 12.46 -2.48
CA GLY A 125 11.97 12.26 -2.68
C GLY A 125 12.37 11.08 -3.57
N PHE A 126 11.41 10.33 -4.11
CA PHE A 126 11.73 9.22 -5.02
C PHE A 126 11.97 9.70 -6.46
N LYS A 127 12.88 9.03 -7.17
CA LYS A 127 13.28 9.34 -8.55
C LYS A 127 12.23 8.97 -9.61
N TYR A 128 11.19 8.25 -9.21
CA TYR A 128 10.12 7.75 -10.08
C TYR A 128 8.74 8.12 -9.53
N LYS A 129 7.78 8.27 -10.44
CA LYS A 129 6.37 8.44 -10.08
C LYS A 129 5.76 7.09 -9.71
N LYS A 130 5.27 6.99 -8.48
CA LYS A 130 4.39 5.91 -8.03
C LYS A 130 3.17 6.56 -7.39
N ASN A 131 2.03 6.48 -8.08
CA ASN A 131 0.77 6.93 -7.51
C ASN A 131 0.26 5.84 -6.57
N THR A 132 0.07 6.22 -5.32
CA THR A 132 -0.36 5.37 -4.23
C THR A 132 -1.60 6.01 -3.61
N ARG A 133 -2.57 5.17 -3.25
CA ARG A 133 -3.70 5.56 -2.41
C ARG A 133 -3.50 4.99 -1.02
N ILE A 134 -3.84 5.79 -0.02
CA ILE A 134 -3.87 5.39 1.38
C ILE A 134 -5.26 5.70 1.91
N ILE A 135 -5.88 4.73 2.56
CA ILE A 135 -7.11 4.95 3.33
C ILE A 135 -6.78 4.89 4.83
N THR A 136 -7.38 5.78 5.62
CA THR A 136 -7.00 5.99 7.01
C THR A 136 -8.13 6.61 7.83
N ASN A 137 -8.15 6.41 9.15
CA ASN A 137 -9.01 7.18 10.05
C ASN A 137 -8.50 8.62 10.31
N LYS A 138 -7.30 8.99 9.86
CA LYS A 138 -6.76 10.34 10.03
C LYS A 138 -7.34 11.32 9.01
N LYS A 139 -8.41 12.02 9.38
CA LYS A 139 -9.23 12.85 8.47
C LYS A 139 -8.56 14.13 7.95
N VAL A 140 -7.54 14.64 8.65
CA VAL A 140 -6.85 15.91 8.35
C VAL A 140 -5.83 15.84 7.22
N LEU A 141 -5.58 14.64 6.68
CA LEU A 141 -4.58 14.45 5.61
C LEU A 141 -5.15 14.87 4.25
N GLU A 142 -4.26 15.38 3.39
CA GLU A 142 -4.59 15.93 2.08
C GLU A 142 -3.87 15.22 0.94
N ASN A 143 -4.44 15.32 -0.26
CA ASN A 143 -3.86 14.73 -1.47
C ASN A 143 -2.53 15.40 -1.84
N CYS A 144 -1.53 14.58 -2.21
CA CYS A 144 -0.22 15.05 -2.63
C CYS A 144 0.22 14.34 -3.92
N LEU A 145 -0.47 14.62 -5.02
CA LEU A 145 -0.22 14.04 -6.34
C LEU A 145 0.71 14.89 -7.19
N CYS A 146 1.67 14.26 -7.86
CA CYS A 146 2.55 14.90 -8.83
C CYS A 146 1.84 15.10 -10.17
N ARG A 147 1.75 16.35 -10.61
CA ARG A 147 1.17 16.74 -11.90
C ARG A 147 2.25 17.29 -12.85
N LYS A 148 1.92 17.26 -14.14
CA LYS A 148 2.71 17.91 -15.18
C LYS A 148 2.01 19.22 -15.55
N LYS A 149 2.73 20.33 -15.45
CA LYS A 149 2.24 21.68 -15.79
C LYS A 149 3.21 22.30 -16.78
N ASN A 150 2.72 22.85 -17.88
CA ASN A 150 3.53 23.48 -18.93
C ASN A 150 4.71 22.60 -19.39
N GLY A 151 4.47 21.30 -19.57
CA GLY A 151 5.50 20.37 -20.04
C GLY A 151 6.49 19.88 -18.98
N VAL A 152 6.41 20.34 -17.72
CA VAL A 152 7.33 19.93 -16.63
C VAL A 152 6.59 19.35 -15.42
N PHE A 153 7.22 18.41 -14.70
CA PHE A 153 6.68 17.82 -13.48
C PHE A 153 6.99 18.69 -12.26
N GLU A 154 5.99 18.92 -11.42
CA GLU A 154 6.13 19.76 -10.21
C GLU A 154 7.13 19.21 -9.18
N CYS A 155 7.42 17.90 -9.20
CA CYS A 155 8.29 17.26 -8.21
C CYS A 155 9.78 17.50 -8.48
N ASN A 156 10.17 17.73 -9.74
CA ASN A 156 11.58 17.82 -10.14
C ASN A 156 11.88 18.93 -11.15
N GLY A 157 10.86 19.65 -11.65
CA GLY A 157 11.02 20.70 -12.66
C GLY A 157 11.44 20.20 -14.04
N LYS A 158 11.41 18.89 -14.30
CA LYS A 158 11.86 18.28 -15.56
C LYS A 158 10.69 17.81 -16.41
N SER A 159 10.92 17.61 -17.70
CA SER A 159 9.92 17.07 -18.63
C SER A 159 9.56 15.60 -18.40
N LYS A 160 10.45 14.88 -17.70
CA LYS A 160 10.34 13.46 -17.33
C LYS A 160 10.87 13.22 -15.91
N HIS A 161 10.45 12.11 -15.30
CA HIS A 161 11.09 11.58 -14.09
C HIS A 161 12.45 10.99 -14.45
N ASP A 162 13.34 10.86 -13.46
CA ASP A 162 14.71 10.37 -13.69
C ASP A 162 14.72 8.88 -14.06
N THR A 163 13.74 8.13 -13.56
CA THR A 163 13.55 6.70 -13.89
C THR A 163 12.08 6.30 -13.77
N THR A 164 11.77 5.05 -14.15
CA THR A 164 10.49 4.39 -13.93
C THR A 164 10.67 3.16 -13.05
N ILE A 165 9.61 2.74 -12.34
CA ILE A 165 9.65 1.51 -11.53
C ILE A 165 10.10 0.31 -12.36
N GLY A 166 9.61 0.18 -13.60
CA GLY A 166 9.98 -0.90 -14.50
C GLY A 166 11.45 -0.87 -14.92
N HIS A 167 12.05 0.31 -15.06
CA HIS A 167 13.47 0.43 -15.41
C HIS A 167 14.39 0.13 -14.21
N LEU A 168 14.00 0.57 -13.01
CA LEU A 168 14.64 0.10 -11.78
C LEU A 168 14.57 -1.42 -11.68
N GLY A 169 13.38 -1.96 -12.04
CA GLY A 169 13.05 -3.33 -12.44
C GLY A 169 14.21 -4.15 -12.99
N SER A 170 14.65 -3.70 -14.16
CA SER A 170 15.64 -4.36 -14.99
C SER A 170 17.08 -4.16 -14.54
N GLN A 171 17.35 -3.13 -13.74
CA GLN A 171 18.71 -2.73 -13.34
C GLN A 171 19.23 -3.44 -12.08
N GLY A 172 18.50 -4.41 -11.54
CA GLY A 172 18.90 -5.12 -10.32
C GLY A 172 18.89 -4.28 -9.03
N GLN A 173 18.51 -3.00 -9.09
CA GLN A 173 18.23 -2.20 -7.87
C GLN A 173 17.14 -2.91 -7.07
N GLY A 174 17.48 -3.28 -5.83
CA GLY A 174 16.78 -4.32 -5.06
C GLY A 174 15.28 -4.06 -4.89
N LEU A 175 14.51 -5.15 -4.74
CA LEU A 175 13.08 -5.11 -4.37
C LEU A 175 12.83 -4.15 -3.19
N LEU A 176 13.73 -4.14 -2.20
CA LEU A 176 13.64 -3.27 -1.03
C LEU A 176 13.54 -1.78 -1.40
N GLU A 177 14.33 -1.30 -2.36
CA GLU A 177 14.31 0.12 -2.75
C GLU A 177 12.99 0.48 -3.44
N ARG A 178 12.48 -0.39 -4.33
CA ARG A 178 11.29 -0.11 -5.15
C ARG A 178 9.98 -0.13 -4.37
N TYR A 179 9.93 -0.98 -3.35
CA TYR A 179 8.73 -1.21 -2.54
C TYR A 179 8.79 -0.51 -1.18
N SER A 180 9.90 0.16 -0.85
CA SER A 180 9.98 1.02 0.33
C SER A 180 9.02 2.21 0.26
N ILE A 181 8.45 2.55 1.41
CA ILE A 181 7.67 3.78 1.58
C ILE A 181 8.66 4.94 1.78
N PRO A 182 8.49 6.09 1.09
CA PRO A 182 9.39 7.22 1.27
C PRO A 182 9.38 7.72 2.72
N GLN A 183 10.55 7.91 3.34
CA GLN A 183 10.65 8.43 4.70
C GLN A 183 9.93 9.78 4.87
N LYS A 184 10.00 10.66 3.86
CA LYS A 184 9.28 11.94 3.87
C LYS A 184 7.76 11.76 3.86
N LEU A 185 7.25 10.71 3.20
CA LEU A 185 5.83 10.36 3.23
C LEU A 185 5.46 9.84 4.62
N PHE A 186 6.26 8.95 5.19
CA PHE A 186 6.06 8.47 6.56
C PHE A 186 6.00 9.63 7.57
N ASN A 187 6.94 10.58 7.49
CA ASN A 187 6.92 11.77 8.34
C ASN A 187 5.63 12.60 8.13
N TYR A 188 5.19 12.80 6.89
CA TYR A 188 3.95 13.51 6.59
C TYR A 188 2.71 12.82 7.20
N LEU A 189 2.62 11.50 7.09
CA LEU A 189 1.47 10.72 7.56
C LEU A 189 1.39 10.67 9.09
N PHE A 190 2.54 10.55 9.75
CA PHE A 190 2.62 10.34 11.20
C PHE A 190 2.92 11.60 12.00
N CYS A 191 3.22 12.74 11.38
CA CYS A 191 3.26 14.01 12.11
C CYS A 191 1.87 14.28 12.67
N GLU A 192 1.74 14.30 14.00
CA GLU A 192 0.71 15.12 14.62
C GLU A 192 1.03 16.56 14.20
N MET A 193 0.06 17.29 13.67
CA MET A 193 0.27 18.66 13.22
C MET A 193 0.96 19.46 14.34
N CYS A 194 2.05 20.16 14.01
CA CYS A 194 2.60 21.21 14.85
C CYS A 194 1.53 22.28 15.15
#